data_AF-A0AAW6XVS2-F1
#
_entry.id   AF-A0AAW6XVS2-F1
#
_cell.length_a   1.000
_cell.length_b   1.000
_cell.length_c   1.000
_cell.angle_alpha   90.00
_cell.angle_beta   90.00
_cell.angle_gamma   90.00
#
_symmetry.space_group_name_H-M   'P 1'
#
loop_
_entity.id
_entity.type
_entity.pdbx_description
1 polymer ?
#
loop_
_entity_poly.entity_id
_entity_poly.type
_entity_poly.pdbx_seq_one_letter_code
_entity_poly.pdbx_strand_id
1 'polypeptide(L)'
;LGEGGVKALKAERDARKQAERQVQELTEKLDATTNDLEDKLAEATKQGKTTSAQLARMNVAYEQGVPADLIGYLQGETAEELAESAKTLMGHLSANKAEPEPKTPGPRPDLTQGKAPGASGPALNSPQLTAALAKAVGVTLSE
;
A
#
# COMPACT_ATOMS: atom_id res chain seq x y z
N LEU A 1 -46.74 3.27 -69.79
CA LEU A 1 -46.24 4.43 -69.03
C LEU A 1 -45.63 5.40 -70.03
N GLY A 2 -46.04 6.67 -70.03
CA GLY A 2 -45.37 7.71 -70.82
C GLY A 2 -44.04 8.13 -70.20
N GLU A 3 -43.32 9.00 -70.89
CA GLU A 3 -41.98 9.50 -70.51
C GLU A 3 -41.94 10.09 -69.09
N GLY A 4 -43.00 10.84 -68.70
CA GLY A 4 -43.15 11.38 -67.34
C GLY A 4 -43.27 10.31 -66.25
N GLY A 5 -43.93 9.18 -66.54
CA GLY A 5 -44.06 8.07 -65.60
C GLY A 5 -42.74 7.32 -65.38
N VAL A 6 -41.93 7.17 -66.43
CA VAL A 6 -40.59 6.58 -66.32
C VAL A 6 -39.66 7.47 -65.49
N LYS A 7 -39.71 8.79 -65.70
CA LYS A 7 -38.93 9.77 -64.93
C LYS A 7 -39.32 9.78 -63.45
N ALA A 8 -40.61 9.72 -63.14
CA ALA A 8 -41.11 9.67 -61.77
C ALA A 8 -40.64 8.39 -61.04
N LEU A 9 -40.73 7.23 -61.70
CA LEU A 9 -40.25 5.96 -61.12
C LEU A 9 -38.73 5.94 -60.91
N LYS A 10 -37.95 6.62 -61.76
CA LYS A 10 -36.51 6.74 -61.55
C LYS A 10 -36.20 7.61 -60.34
N ALA A 11 -36.87 8.76 -60.22
CA ALA A 11 -36.71 9.65 -59.06
C ALA A 11 -37.10 8.96 -57.74
N GLU A 12 -38.20 8.19 -57.75
CA GLU A 12 -38.64 7.42 -56.58
C GLU A 12 -37.63 6.35 -56.18
N ARG A 13 -37.09 5.59 -57.14
CA ARG A 13 -36.03 4.61 -56.88
C ARG A 13 -34.73 5.24 -56.37
N ASP A 14 -34.34 6.39 -56.91
CA ASP A 14 -33.13 7.07 -56.48
C ASP A 14 -33.28 7.64 -55.06
N ALA A 15 -34.44 8.22 -54.73
CA ALA A 15 -34.77 8.66 -53.37
C ALA A 15 -34.79 7.48 -52.39
N ARG A 16 -35.37 6.34 -52.79
CA ARG A 16 -35.38 5.11 -51.98
C ARG A 16 -33.98 4.59 -51.72
N LYS A 17 -33.12 4.53 -52.74
CA LYS A 17 -31.71 4.13 -52.58
C LYS A 17 -30.94 5.06 -51.64
N GLN A 18 -31.20 6.37 -51.69
CA GLN A 18 -30.58 7.32 -50.77
C GLN A 18 -31.05 7.09 -49.33
N ALA A 19 -32.36 6.89 -49.12
CA ALA A 19 -32.89 6.58 -47.80
C ALA A 19 -32.33 5.25 -47.25
N GLU A 20 -32.26 4.21 -48.06
CA GLU A 20 -31.68 2.91 -47.67
C GLU A 20 -30.20 3.05 -47.26
N ARG A 21 -29.42 3.86 -47.99
CA ARG A 21 -28.03 4.18 -47.61
C ARG A 21 -27.93 4.95 -46.31
N GLN A 22 -28.78 5.96 -46.11
CA GLN A 22 -28.80 6.74 -44.87
C GLN A 22 -29.17 5.88 -43.67
N VAL A 23 -30.12 4.96 -43.83
CA VAL A 23 -30.48 4.00 -42.78
C VAL A 23 -29.29 3.11 -42.45
N GLN A 24 -28.60 2.54 -43.46
CA GLN A 24 -27.41 1.73 -43.22
C GLN A 24 -26.32 2.51 -42.49
N GLU A 25 -25.99 3.71 -42.95
CA GLU A 25 -24.97 4.56 -42.32
C GLU A 25 -25.33 4.94 -40.87
N LEU A 26 -26.60 5.26 -40.61
CA LEU A 26 -27.07 5.58 -39.26
C LEU A 26 -27.08 4.35 -38.35
N THR A 27 -27.45 3.17 -38.86
CA THR A 27 -27.38 1.92 -38.11
C THR A 27 -25.93 1.59 -37.75
N GLU A 28 -25.00 1.67 -38.70
CA GLU A 28 -23.57 1.43 -38.44
C GLU A 28 -23.01 2.40 -37.40
N LYS A 29 -23.38 3.68 -37.46
CA LYS A 29 -22.99 4.68 -36.45
C LYS A 29 -23.61 4.39 -35.09
N LEU A 30 -24.87 3.97 -35.06
CA LEU A 30 -25.56 3.62 -33.82
C LEU A 30 -24.91 2.41 -33.15
N ASP A 31 -24.60 1.36 -33.92
CA ASP A 31 -23.94 0.16 -33.43
C ASP A 31 -22.54 0.49 -32.90
N ALA A 32 -21.75 1.27 -33.66
CA ALA A 32 -20.43 1.70 -33.23
C ALA A 32 -20.49 2.54 -31.94
N THR A 33 -21.46 3.46 -31.83
CA THR A 33 -21.65 4.29 -30.64
C THR A 33 -22.11 3.45 -29.45
N THR A 34 -23.00 2.49 -29.67
CA THR A 34 -23.51 1.60 -28.62
C THR A 34 -22.39 0.75 -28.04
N ASN A 35 -21.56 0.14 -28.89
CA ASN A 35 -20.42 -0.66 -28.45
C ASN A 35 -19.40 0.20 -27.66
N ASP A 36 -19.06 1.40 -28.14
CA ASP A 36 -18.16 2.31 -27.43
C ASP A 36 -18.72 2.75 -26.06
N LEU A 37 -20.03 2.97 -25.96
CA LEU A 37 -20.68 3.30 -24.69
C LEU A 37 -20.72 2.12 -23.73
N GLU A 38 -20.94 0.90 -24.22
CA GLU A 38 -20.88 -0.32 -23.39
C GLU A 38 -19.49 -0.53 -22.80
N ASP A 39 -18.44 -0.38 -23.60
CA ASP A 39 -17.05 -0.48 -23.14
C ASP A 39 -16.72 0.59 -22.10
N LYS A 40 -17.13 1.83 -22.34
CA LYS A 40 -16.93 2.94 -21.38
C LYS A 40 -17.70 2.72 -20.08
N LEU A 41 -18.93 2.20 -20.16
CA LEU A 41 -19.74 1.90 -18.99
C LEU A 41 -19.13 0.77 -18.17
N ALA A 42 -18.61 -0.27 -18.81
CA ALA A 42 -17.92 -1.37 -18.15
C ALA A 42 -16.66 -0.89 -17.41
N GLU A 43 -15.82 -0.08 -18.06
CA GLU A 43 -14.61 0.48 -17.45
C GLU A 43 -14.96 1.45 -16.31
N ALA A 44 -15.91 2.37 -16.50
CA ALA A 44 -16.36 3.28 -15.46
C ALA A 44 -16.93 2.53 -14.24
N THR A 45 -17.69 1.45 -14.47
CA THR A 45 -18.22 0.61 -13.39
C THR A 45 -17.10 -0.08 -12.61
N LYS A 46 -16.09 -0.62 -13.32
CA LYS A 46 -14.92 -1.24 -12.71
C LYS A 46 -14.13 -0.23 -11.87
N GLN A 47 -13.82 0.94 -12.43
CA GLN A 47 -13.12 2.01 -11.72
C GLN A 47 -13.91 2.49 -10.49
N GLY A 48 -15.23 2.64 -10.63
CA GLY A 48 -16.13 2.99 -9.53
C GLY A 48 -16.04 2.00 -8.38
N LYS A 49 -16.13 0.69 -8.67
CA LYS A 49 -16.00 -0.38 -7.66
C LYS A 49 -14.62 -0.39 -6.99
N THR A 50 -13.55 -0.24 -7.77
CA THR A 50 -12.18 -0.19 -7.21
C THR A 50 -12.01 1.01 -6.28
N THR A 51 -12.46 2.19 -6.71
CA THR A 51 -12.35 3.43 -5.93
C THR A 51 -13.21 3.37 -4.68
N SER A 52 -14.44 2.86 -4.77
CA SER A 52 -15.32 2.72 -3.60
C SER A 52 -14.75 1.74 -2.58
N ALA A 53 -14.19 0.60 -3.03
CA ALA A 53 -13.55 -0.37 -2.14
C ALA A 53 -12.32 0.23 -1.46
N GLN A 54 -11.49 0.98 -2.21
CA GLN A 54 -10.33 1.65 -1.63
C GLN A 54 -10.73 2.70 -0.60
N LEU A 55 -11.78 3.49 -0.87
CA LEU A 55 -12.30 4.47 0.08
C LEU A 55 -12.84 3.81 1.35
N ALA A 56 -13.63 2.74 1.21
CA ALA A 56 -14.13 1.98 2.36
C ALA A 56 -12.97 1.45 3.23
N ARG A 57 -11.93 0.91 2.60
CA ARG A 57 -10.71 0.45 3.29
C ARG A 57 -10.00 1.58 4.02
N MET A 58 -9.89 2.77 3.43
CA MET A 58 -9.29 3.94 4.08
C MET A 58 -10.11 4.42 5.27
N ASN A 59 -11.44 4.47 5.14
CA ASN A 59 -12.33 4.91 6.21
C ASN A 59 -12.23 3.98 7.43
N VAL A 60 -12.32 2.67 7.20
CA VAL A 60 -12.18 1.67 8.27
C VAL A 60 -10.78 1.72 8.89
N ALA A 61 -9.73 1.84 8.08
CA ALA A 61 -8.37 1.99 8.60
C ALA A 61 -8.22 3.20 9.52
N TYR A 62 -8.78 4.34 9.12
CA TYR A 62 -8.78 5.56 9.93
C TYR A 62 -9.53 5.38 11.25
N GLU A 63 -10.74 4.80 11.20
CA GLU A 63 -11.56 4.55 12.39
C GLU A 63 -10.89 3.59 13.38
N GLN A 64 -10.20 2.56 12.88
CA GLN A 64 -9.53 1.54 13.69
C GLN A 64 -8.08 1.90 14.06
N GLY A 65 -7.59 3.05 13.61
CA GLY A 65 -6.22 3.51 13.88
C GLY A 65 -5.13 2.64 13.25
N VAL A 66 -5.41 2.03 12.09
CA VAL A 66 -4.44 1.21 11.36
C VAL A 66 -3.35 2.12 10.78
N PRO A 67 -2.05 1.83 11.03
CA PRO A 67 -0.94 2.58 10.43
C PRO A 67 -1.01 2.59 8.89
N ALA A 68 -0.62 3.72 8.28
CA ALA A 68 -0.77 3.96 6.84
C ALA A 68 -0.07 2.92 5.96
N ASP A 69 1.12 2.48 6.39
CA ASP A 69 1.92 1.42 5.77
C ASP A 69 1.24 0.04 5.83
N LEU A 70 0.28 -0.15 6.73
CA LEU A 70 -0.41 -1.42 6.93
C LEU A 70 -1.81 -1.48 6.30
N ILE A 71 -2.34 -0.37 5.78
CA ILE A 71 -3.71 -0.34 5.22
C ILE A 71 -3.86 -1.31 4.03
N GLY A 72 -2.80 -1.51 3.25
CA GLY A 72 -2.79 -2.45 2.13
C GLY A 72 -3.05 -3.92 2.50
N TYR A 73 -2.93 -4.27 3.78
CA TYR A 73 -3.15 -5.64 4.28
C TYR A 73 -4.59 -5.89 4.74
N LEU A 74 -5.45 -4.88 4.77
CA LEU A 74 -6.86 -5.06 5.12
C LEU A 74 -7.61 -5.85 4.04
N GLN A 75 -8.27 -6.92 4.48
CA GLN A 75 -9.04 -7.84 3.63
C GLN A 75 -10.53 -7.70 3.93
N GLY A 76 -11.36 -7.91 2.91
CA GLY A 76 -12.82 -7.78 2.99
C GLY A 76 -13.39 -6.89 1.89
N GLU A 77 -14.66 -7.10 1.58
CA GLU A 77 -15.46 -6.31 0.65
C GLU A 77 -16.49 -5.42 1.37
N THR A 78 -16.86 -5.78 2.60
CA THR A 78 -17.78 -5.00 3.45
C THR A 78 -17.05 -4.23 4.54
N ALA A 79 -17.71 -3.23 5.12
CA ALA A 79 -17.14 -2.46 6.22
C ALA A 79 -16.87 -3.36 7.45
N GLU A 80 -17.75 -4.33 7.69
CA GLU A 80 -17.65 -5.29 8.78
C GLU A 80 -16.45 -6.22 8.62
N GLU A 81 -16.25 -6.79 7.42
CA GLU A 81 -15.11 -7.64 7.12
C GLU A 81 -13.79 -6.88 7.22
N LEU A 82 -13.75 -5.65 6.69
CA LEU A 82 -12.59 -4.76 6.80
C LEU A 82 -12.29 -4.39 8.25
N ALA A 83 -13.32 -4.18 9.08
CA ALA A 83 -13.14 -3.87 10.49
C ALA A 83 -12.63 -5.08 11.29
N GLU A 84 -13.11 -6.28 10.98
CA GLU A 84 -12.61 -7.52 11.57
C GLU A 84 -11.16 -7.79 11.16
N SER A 85 -10.82 -7.56 9.89
CA SER A 85 -9.44 -7.63 9.39
C SER A 85 -8.54 -6.63 10.11
N ALA A 86 -8.99 -5.37 10.26
CA ALA A 86 -8.25 -4.34 10.99
C ALA A 86 -8.03 -4.70 12.46
N LYS A 87 -9.08 -5.21 13.13
CA LYS A 87 -9.00 -5.69 14.52
C LYS A 87 -7.98 -6.81 14.67
N THR A 88 -7.99 -7.78 13.76
CA THR A 88 -7.04 -8.90 13.74
C THR A 88 -5.61 -8.40 13.58
N LEU A 89 -5.38 -7.52 12.61
CA LEU A 89 -4.08 -6.92 12.33
C LEU A 89 -3.52 -6.14 13.54
N MET A 90 -4.35 -5.29 14.15
CA MET A 90 -3.96 -4.51 15.33
C MET A 90 -3.74 -5.37 16.57
N GLY A 91 -4.46 -6.49 16.69
CA GLY A 91 -4.24 -7.50 17.72
C GLY A 91 -2.83 -8.10 17.66
N HIS A 92 -2.37 -8.48 16.47
CA HIS A 92 -1.01 -8.99 16.27
C HIS A 92 0.06 -7.93 16.56
N LEU A 93 -0.17 -6.68 16.16
CA LEU A 93 0.78 -5.59 16.43
C LEU A 93 0.94 -5.34 17.94
N SER A 94 -0.18 -5.39 18.69
CA SER A 94 -0.18 -5.21 20.14
C SER A 94 0.47 -6.37 20.87
N ALA A 95 0.26 -7.61 20.40
CA ALA A 95 0.91 -8.80 20.96
C ALA A 95 2.44 -8.76 20.81
N ASN A 96 2.94 -8.25 19.68
CA ASN A 96 4.38 -8.06 19.46
C ASN A 96 4.98 -6.85 20.19
N LYS A 97 4.13 -5.97 20.72
CA LYS A 97 4.53 -4.83 21.54
C LYS A 97 4.60 -5.16 23.03
N ALA A 98 4.37 -6.42 23.42
CA ALA A 98 4.59 -6.88 24.78
C ALA A 98 5.98 -6.40 25.23
N GLU A 99 6.00 -5.63 26.32
CA GLU A 99 7.23 -5.18 26.95
C GLU A 99 8.16 -6.40 27.09
N PRO A 100 9.48 -6.25 26.84
CA PRO A 100 10.39 -7.35 27.08
C PRO A 100 10.11 -7.86 28.48
N GLU A 101 9.73 -9.14 28.60
CA GLU A 101 9.47 -9.74 29.92
C GLU A 101 10.60 -9.28 30.85
N PRO A 102 10.28 -8.82 32.07
CA PRO A 102 11.30 -8.37 33.00
C PRO A 102 12.31 -9.51 33.11
N LYS A 103 13.48 -9.32 32.49
CA LYS A 103 14.53 -10.34 32.53
C LYS A 103 14.75 -10.59 34.00
N THR A 104 14.40 -11.79 34.46
CA THR A 104 14.80 -12.23 35.79
C THR A 104 16.29 -11.96 35.85
N PRO A 105 16.78 -11.14 36.81
CA PRO A 105 18.19 -10.84 36.87
C PRO A 105 18.92 -12.18 36.93
N GLY A 106 19.66 -12.49 35.86
CA GLY A 106 20.53 -13.66 35.87
C GLY A 106 21.46 -13.57 37.08
N PRO A 107 22.05 -14.69 37.53
CA PRO A 107 23.03 -14.65 38.60
C PRO A 107 24.05 -13.55 38.29
N ARG A 108 24.25 -12.64 39.25
CA ARG A 108 25.21 -11.54 39.09
C ARG A 108 26.55 -12.16 38.67
N PRO A 109 27.24 -11.61 37.66
CA PRO A 109 28.57 -12.05 37.32
C PRO A 109 29.44 -12.12 38.58
N ASP A 110 30.12 -13.25 38.77
CA ASP A 110 30.98 -13.45 39.91
C ASP A 110 32.24 -12.57 39.77
N LEU A 111 32.24 -11.46 40.51
CA LEU A 111 33.33 -10.48 40.53
C LEU A 111 34.62 -11.03 41.15
N THR A 112 34.62 -12.25 41.67
CA THR A 112 35.83 -12.93 42.14
C THR A 112 36.56 -13.67 41.02
N GLN A 113 35.91 -13.90 39.87
CA GLN A 113 36.55 -14.50 38.70
C GLN A 113 37.44 -13.49 37.98
N GLY A 114 38.68 -13.89 37.69
CA GLY A 114 39.69 -13.05 37.04
C GLY A 114 40.69 -12.39 37.99
N LYS A 115 40.48 -12.47 39.31
CA LYS A 115 41.49 -12.04 40.28
C LYS A 115 42.45 -13.20 40.57
N ALA A 116 43.61 -13.20 39.92
CA ALA A 116 44.71 -14.07 40.34
C ALA A 116 45.01 -13.82 41.83
N PRO A 117 45.24 -14.86 42.66
CA PRO A 117 45.60 -14.67 44.05
C PRO A 117 46.87 -13.81 44.15
N GLY A 118 46.77 -12.64 44.80
CA GLY A 118 47.88 -11.68 44.92
C GLY A 118 47.92 -10.56 43.89
N ALA A 119 47.05 -10.54 42.88
CA ALA A 119 46.95 -9.43 41.93
C ALA A 119 46.09 -8.29 42.51
N SER A 120 46.69 -7.38 43.27
CA SER A 120 46.21 -6.01 43.35
C SER A 120 46.63 -5.29 42.07
N GLY A 121 45.83 -5.44 41.01
CA GLY A 121 45.99 -4.59 39.84
C GLY A 121 45.98 -3.12 40.27
N PRO A 122 46.71 -2.23 39.58
CA PRO A 122 46.71 -0.82 39.94
C PRO A 122 45.26 -0.32 39.98
N ALA A 123 44.90 0.45 41.02
CA ALA A 123 43.55 1.01 41.10
C ALA A 123 43.21 1.75 39.80
N LEU A 124 41.92 1.80 39.42
CA LEU A 124 41.49 2.44 38.16
C LEU A 124 41.90 3.92 38.06
N ASN A 125 42.23 4.54 39.20
CA ASN A 125 42.76 5.90 39.36
C ASN A 125 44.23 5.96 39.81
N SER A 126 44.98 4.86 39.66
CA SER A 126 46.38 4.83 40.05
C SER A 126 47.25 5.57 39.02
N PRO A 127 48.30 6.27 39.47
CA PRO A 127 49.20 7.02 38.59
C PRO A 127 49.87 6.14 37.53
N GLN A 128 50.07 4.85 37.81
CA GLN A 128 50.59 3.88 36.85
C GLN A 128 49.65 3.67 35.67
N LEU A 129 48.33 3.63 35.92
CA LEU A 129 47.30 3.45 34.89
C LEU A 129 47.12 4.74 34.09
N THR A 130 47.20 5.91 34.74
CA THR A 130 47.21 7.22 34.08
C THR A 130 48.44 7.37 33.17
N ALA A 131 49.63 6.98 33.64
CA ALA A 131 50.85 7.02 32.83
C ALA A 131 50.82 6.03 31.66
N ALA A 132 50.28 4.83 31.86
CA ALA A 132 50.09 3.84 30.80
C ALA A 132 49.11 4.34 29.72
N LEU A 133 48.01 4.98 30.12
CA LEU A 133 47.05 5.60 29.21
C LEU A 133 47.67 6.76 28.44
N ALA A 134 48.37 7.67 29.12
CA ALA A 134 49.05 8.80 28.50
C ALA A 134 50.07 8.34 27.46
N LYS A 135 50.85 7.30 27.77
CA LYS A 135 51.78 6.66 26.83
C LYS A 135 51.05 6.03 25.63
N ALA A 136 49.95 5.31 25.87
CA ALA A 136 49.18 4.66 24.80
C ALA A 136 48.51 5.66 23.86
N VAL A 137 48.11 6.82 24.37
CA VAL A 137 47.43 7.89 23.61
C VAL A 137 48.41 8.97 23.12
N GLY A 138 49.71 8.83 23.41
CA GLY A 138 50.76 9.74 22.92
C GLY A 138 50.78 11.11 23.59
N VAL A 139 50.23 11.22 24.80
CA VAL A 139 50.20 12.47 25.60
C VAL A 139 51.29 12.41 26.67
N THR A 140 52.07 13.48 26.82
CA THR A 140 53.00 13.63 27.95
C THR A 140 52.30 14.32 29.11
N LEU A 141 52.13 13.61 30.24
CA LEU A 141 51.70 14.22 31.49
C LEU A 141 52.83 15.14 31.99
N SER A 142 52.57 16.43 32.06
CA SER A 142 53.46 17.40 32.75
C SER A 142 53.16 17.33 34.25
N GLU A 143 54.19 17.37 35.08
CA GLU A 143 54.06 17.41 36.56
C GLU A 143 53.31 18.64 37.06
#